data_AF-A0A0G4LHG0-F1
#
_entry.id   AF-A0A0G4LHG0-F1
#
_cell.length_a   1.000
_cell.length_b   1.000
_cell.length_c   1.000
_cell.angle_alpha   90.00
_cell.angle_beta   90.00
_cell.angle_gamma   90.00
#
_symmetry.space_group_name_H-M   'P 1'
#
loop_
_entity.id
_entity.type
_entity.pdbx_description
1 polymer ?
#
loop_
_entity_poly.entity_id
_entity_poly.type
_entity_poly.pdbx_seq_one_letter_code
_entity_poly.pdbx_strand_id
1 'polypeptide(L)'
;MSSTAGLFSHHLLSPTVAASLPEGYILRALRKSDCDTGFLDCLRVLTTVGEISDDKFGERYDWLQSQDGYYILVVEDTSRGAVVGTGALIVERKFIHSLGLVGHIEDIAVAKDQQGKKLGLRIIQALDFIAEKVGCYKSILDCSEANEGFYVKCGFRRAGLEMAHYYEGDKSKAS
;
A
#
# COMPACT_ATOMS: atom_id res chain seq x y z
N MET A 1 -26.26 -3.09 0.58
CA MET A 1 -25.78 -1.81 1.16
C MET A 1 -24.27 -1.87 1.17
N SER A 2 -23.59 -1.00 0.42
CA SER A 2 -22.12 -0.98 0.40
C SER A 2 -21.60 -0.59 1.77
N SER A 3 -20.77 -1.45 2.37
CA SER A 3 -20.11 -1.18 3.64
C SER A 3 -19.13 -0.01 3.44
N THR A 4 -19.33 1.09 4.18
CA THR A 4 -18.36 2.19 4.25
C THR A 4 -17.12 1.84 5.08
N ALA A 5 -17.15 0.70 5.77
CA ALA A 5 -16.03 0.21 6.56
C ALA A 5 -14.88 -0.20 5.64
N GLY A 6 -13.71 0.35 5.92
CA GLY A 6 -12.47 -0.06 5.26
C GLY A 6 -11.88 -1.32 5.88
N LEU A 7 -10.81 -1.81 5.26
CA LEU A 7 -10.10 -3.04 5.61
C LEU A 7 -9.58 -3.02 7.05
N PHE A 8 -9.19 -1.84 7.53
CA PHE A 8 -8.76 -1.61 8.91
C PHE A 8 -9.39 -0.33 9.48
N SER A 9 -9.30 -0.17 10.80
CA SER A 9 -9.95 0.94 11.49
C SER A 9 -9.26 2.29 11.24
N HIS A 10 -10.07 3.33 11.03
CA HIS A 10 -9.61 4.69 10.73
C HIS A 10 -8.66 5.28 11.78
N HIS A 11 -8.69 4.81 13.04
CA HIS A 11 -7.79 5.32 14.08
C HIS A 11 -6.31 5.02 13.82
N LEU A 12 -6.00 4.10 12.92
CA LEU A 12 -4.63 3.80 12.51
C LEU A 12 -4.09 4.77 11.44
N LEU A 13 -4.95 5.57 10.81
CA LEU A 13 -4.50 6.59 9.87
C LEU A 13 -3.90 7.78 10.62
N SER A 14 -2.72 8.24 10.20
CA SER A 14 -2.06 9.41 10.78
C SER A 14 -2.86 10.68 10.48
N PRO A 15 -3.36 11.40 11.51
CA PRO A 15 -4.06 12.66 11.28
C PRO A 15 -3.15 13.72 10.65
N THR A 16 -1.87 13.73 11.01
CA THR A 16 -0.87 14.66 10.48
C THR A 16 -0.60 14.41 9.00
N VAL A 17 -0.48 13.15 8.59
CA VAL A 17 -0.27 12.80 7.18
C VAL A 17 -1.53 13.11 6.37
N ALA A 18 -2.71 12.75 6.88
CA ALA A 18 -3.99 13.05 6.23
C ALA A 18 -4.17 14.56 6.01
N ALA A 19 -3.87 15.39 7.02
CA ALA A 19 -3.93 16.85 6.91
C ALA A 19 -2.86 17.45 5.96
N SER A 20 -1.82 16.68 5.62
CA SER A 20 -0.74 17.10 4.73
C SER A 20 -0.94 16.71 3.27
N LEU A 21 -2.08 16.08 2.95
CA LEU A 21 -2.51 15.86 1.57
C LEU A 21 -2.93 17.18 0.91
N PRO A 22 -2.79 17.32 -0.41
CA PRO A 22 -3.39 18.43 -1.14
C PRO A 22 -4.91 18.44 -0.96
N GLU A 23 -5.52 19.62 -1.09
CA GLU A 23 -6.98 19.76 -1.10
C GLU A 23 -7.61 18.89 -2.19
N GLY A 24 -8.76 18.28 -1.89
CA GLY A 24 -9.44 17.35 -2.79
C GLY A 24 -8.91 15.92 -2.76
N TYR A 25 -7.97 15.60 -1.87
CA TYR A 25 -7.49 14.23 -1.65
C TYR A 25 -7.75 13.76 -0.23
N ILE A 26 -8.10 12.49 -0.08
CA ILE A 26 -8.23 11.84 1.22
C ILE A 26 -7.39 10.57 1.27
N LEU A 27 -6.87 10.27 2.46
CA LEU A 27 -6.24 8.99 2.78
C LEU A 27 -7.25 8.13 3.53
N ARG A 28 -7.43 6.87 3.11
CA ARG A 28 -8.33 5.94 3.79
C ARG A 28 -7.91 4.49 3.59
N ALA A 29 -8.42 3.59 4.42
CA ALA A 29 -8.30 2.16 4.18
C ALA A 29 -9.03 1.75 2.88
N LEU A 30 -8.51 0.72 2.21
CA LEU A 30 -9.17 0.05 1.08
C LEU A 30 -10.55 -0.45 1.51
N ARG A 31 -11.55 -0.33 0.64
CA ARG A 31 -12.90 -0.83 0.84
C ARG A 31 -13.18 -1.96 -0.14
N LYS A 32 -14.09 -2.86 0.22
CA LYS A 32 -14.54 -3.92 -0.68
C LYS A 32 -15.17 -3.36 -1.97
N SER A 33 -15.73 -2.15 -1.91
CA SER A 33 -16.32 -1.47 -3.06
C SER A 33 -15.30 -0.76 -3.96
N ASP A 34 -14.01 -0.77 -3.64
CA ASP A 34 -12.99 -0.07 -4.43
C ASP A 34 -12.58 -0.82 -5.72
N CYS A 35 -13.20 -1.98 -6.01
CA CYS A 35 -12.99 -2.71 -7.26
C CYS A 35 -13.23 -1.80 -8.48
N ASP A 36 -14.32 -1.02 -8.45
CA ASP A 36 -14.75 -0.13 -9.52
C ASP A 36 -14.30 1.33 -9.35
N THR A 37 -13.42 1.62 -8.39
CA THR A 37 -12.95 2.99 -8.13
C THR A 37 -11.61 3.30 -8.78
N GLY A 38 -11.09 2.41 -9.63
CA GLY A 38 -9.76 2.54 -10.25
C GLY A 38 -8.60 2.03 -9.39
N PHE A 39 -8.87 1.29 -8.30
CA PHE A 39 -7.82 0.71 -7.45
C PHE A 39 -6.91 -0.25 -8.24
N LEU A 40 -7.50 -1.18 -8.99
CA LEU A 40 -6.75 -2.13 -9.81
C LEU A 40 -5.96 -1.41 -10.92
N ASP A 41 -6.54 -0.37 -11.52
CA ASP A 41 -5.85 0.44 -12.54
C ASP A 41 -4.66 1.22 -11.97
N CYS A 42 -4.75 1.64 -10.70
CA CYS A 42 -3.62 2.24 -10.01
C CYS A 42 -2.47 1.23 -9.86
N LEU A 43 -2.74 -0.01 -9.46
CA LEU A 43 -1.71 -1.06 -9.36
C LEU A 43 -1.05 -1.39 -10.71
N ARG A 44 -1.75 -1.21 -11.83
CA ARG A 44 -1.19 -1.43 -13.18
C ARG A 44 -0.03 -0.49 -13.54
N VAL A 45 0.16 0.63 -12.81
CA VAL A 45 1.34 1.47 -13.02
C VAL A 45 2.62 0.85 -12.44
N LEU A 46 2.48 -0.08 -11.50
CA LEU A 46 3.57 -0.75 -10.81
C LEU A 46 3.96 -2.04 -11.53
N THR A 47 2.97 -2.91 -11.82
CA THR A 47 3.23 -4.24 -12.37
C THR A 47 2.01 -4.82 -13.11
N THR A 48 2.14 -6.05 -13.60
CA THR A 48 1.03 -6.81 -14.19
C THR A 48 0.02 -7.21 -13.12
N VAL A 49 -1.24 -6.78 -13.28
CA VAL A 49 -2.35 -7.16 -12.39
C VAL A 49 -3.18 -8.31 -12.97
N GLY A 50 -3.31 -8.39 -14.30
CA GLY A 50 -4.20 -9.32 -14.99
C GLY A 50 -5.67 -8.88 -14.98
N GLU A 51 -6.56 -9.83 -15.28
CA GLU A 51 -8.02 -9.63 -15.29
C GLU A 51 -8.63 -10.20 -14.01
N ILE A 52 -9.21 -9.33 -13.18
CA ILE A 52 -9.81 -9.67 -11.88
C ILE A 52 -11.27 -9.24 -11.93
N SER A 53 -12.18 -10.19 -11.69
CA SER A 53 -13.61 -9.90 -11.56
C SER A 53 -13.94 -9.42 -10.14
N ASP A 54 -15.08 -8.74 -10.00
CA ASP A 54 -15.57 -8.24 -8.70
C ASP A 54 -15.67 -9.35 -7.64
N ASP A 55 -16.13 -10.54 -8.04
CA ASP A 55 -16.20 -11.71 -7.15
C ASP A 55 -14.81 -12.09 -6.61
N LYS A 56 -13.79 -12.16 -7.49
CA LYS A 56 -12.42 -12.50 -7.10
C LYS A 56 -11.79 -11.41 -6.23
N PHE A 57 -12.08 -10.14 -6.54
CA PHE A 57 -11.66 -9.02 -5.70
C PHE A 57 -12.28 -9.12 -4.30
N GLY A 58 -13.59 -9.37 -4.24
CA GLY A 58 -14.34 -9.53 -3.01
C GLY A 58 -13.85 -10.70 -2.16
N GLU A 59 -13.59 -11.86 -2.76
CA GLU A 59 -13.02 -13.03 -2.11
C GLU A 59 -11.63 -12.72 -1.51
N ARG A 60 -10.76 -12.07 -2.28
CA ARG A 60 -9.44 -11.65 -1.80
C ARG A 60 -9.54 -10.63 -0.67
N TYR A 61 -10.45 -9.66 -0.80
CA TYR A 61 -10.68 -8.66 0.24
C TYR A 61 -11.14 -9.30 1.55
N ASP A 62 -12.11 -10.21 1.51
CA ASP A 62 -12.62 -10.89 2.71
C ASP A 62 -11.52 -11.72 3.37
N TRP A 63 -10.69 -12.40 2.56
CA TRP A 63 -9.54 -13.12 3.08
C TRP A 63 -8.59 -12.16 3.80
N LEU A 64 -8.19 -11.05 3.18
CA LEU A 64 -7.30 -10.05 3.78
C LEU A 64 -7.88 -9.48 5.08
N GLN A 65 -9.18 -9.19 5.10
CA GLN A 65 -9.88 -8.67 6.27
C GLN A 65 -9.89 -9.66 7.45
N SER A 66 -9.94 -10.96 7.15
CA SER A 66 -9.89 -12.02 8.17
C SER A 66 -8.50 -12.24 8.77
N GLN A 67 -7.46 -11.72 8.12
CA GLN A 67 -6.08 -11.85 8.59
C GLN A 67 -5.69 -10.64 9.45
N ASP A 68 -4.95 -10.90 10.52
CA ASP A 68 -4.31 -9.82 11.27
C ASP A 68 -3.00 -9.40 10.59
N GLY A 69 -2.77 -8.10 10.46
CA GLY A 69 -1.52 -7.53 9.95
C GLY A 69 -1.50 -7.09 8.48
N TYR A 70 -2.65 -7.05 7.79
CA TYR A 70 -2.75 -6.45 6.45
C TYR A 70 -3.38 -5.05 6.53
N TYR A 71 -2.63 -4.04 6.10
CA TYR A 71 -3.09 -2.65 6.06
C TYR A 71 -2.91 -2.09 4.65
N ILE A 72 -3.95 -2.21 3.83
CA ILE A 72 -3.97 -1.63 2.49
C ILE A 72 -4.72 -0.30 2.55
N LEU A 73 -4.04 0.78 2.19
CA LEU A 73 -4.60 2.11 2.15
C LEU A 73 -4.57 2.68 0.74
N VAL A 74 -5.47 3.62 0.51
CA VAL A 74 -5.61 4.32 -0.77
C VAL A 74 -5.62 5.82 -0.55
N VAL A 75 -5.16 6.53 -1.56
CA VAL A 75 -5.42 7.95 -1.75
C VAL A 75 -6.54 8.08 -2.77
N GLU A 76 -7.63 8.73 -2.40
CA GLU A 76 -8.76 9.02 -3.27
C GLU A 76 -8.74 10.50 -3.68
N ASP A 77 -8.93 10.78 -4.96
CA ASP A 77 -9.27 12.09 -5.49
C ASP A 77 -10.80 12.27 -5.38
N THR A 78 -11.24 13.09 -4.43
CA THR A 78 -12.65 13.25 -4.10
C THR A 78 -13.45 13.98 -5.18
N SER A 79 -12.77 14.70 -6.09
CA SER A 79 -13.45 15.35 -7.22
C SER A 79 -13.93 14.35 -8.28
N ARG A 80 -13.24 13.21 -8.37
CA ARG A 80 -13.51 12.12 -9.31
C ARG A 80 -14.16 10.90 -8.64
N GLY A 81 -14.06 10.80 -7.32
CA GLY A 81 -14.42 9.59 -6.57
C GLY A 81 -13.53 8.40 -6.94
N ALA A 82 -12.28 8.66 -7.30
CA ALA A 82 -11.36 7.68 -7.87
C ALA A 82 -10.14 7.46 -6.98
N VAL A 83 -9.74 6.19 -6.83
CA VAL A 83 -8.46 5.82 -6.23
C VAL A 83 -7.34 6.18 -7.20
N VAL A 84 -6.38 6.96 -6.69
CA VAL A 84 -5.28 7.53 -7.46
C VAL A 84 -3.91 7.17 -6.90
N GLY A 85 -3.86 6.58 -5.71
CA GLY A 85 -2.66 6.03 -5.12
C GLY A 85 -3.00 4.90 -4.16
N THR A 86 -2.09 3.96 -4.00
CA THR A 86 -2.22 2.81 -3.11
C THR A 86 -0.88 2.43 -2.51
N GLY A 87 -0.95 1.79 -1.35
CA GLY A 87 0.17 1.09 -0.73
C GLY A 87 -0.31 0.13 0.34
N ALA A 88 0.49 -0.89 0.60
CA ALA A 88 0.20 -1.92 1.60
C ALA A 88 1.29 -1.98 2.66
N LEU A 89 0.89 -2.29 3.89
CA LEU A 89 1.79 -2.72 4.95
C LEU A 89 1.36 -4.13 5.39
N ILE A 90 2.32 -5.07 5.39
CA ILE A 90 2.16 -6.40 5.94
C ILE A 90 3.02 -6.50 7.20
N VAL A 91 2.40 -6.87 8.32
CA VAL A 91 3.09 -7.00 9.60
C VAL A 91 3.46 -8.46 9.86
N GLU A 92 4.76 -8.73 9.85
CA GLU A 92 5.33 -10.04 10.12
C GLU A 92 5.68 -10.20 11.61
N ARG A 93 5.28 -11.32 12.20
CA ARG A 93 5.59 -11.69 13.58
C ARG A 93 6.88 -12.49 13.60
N LYS A 94 7.82 -12.14 14.49
CA LYS A 94 9.11 -12.80 14.63
C LYS A 94 9.25 -13.42 16.02
N PHE A 95 10.09 -14.45 16.15
CA PHE A 95 10.60 -14.87 17.47
C PHE A 95 11.78 -13.98 17.94
N ILE A 96 12.61 -13.56 16.99
CA ILE A 96 13.73 -12.64 17.23
C ILE A 96 13.24 -11.26 17.69
N HIS A 97 14.14 -10.46 18.26
CA HIS A 97 13.82 -9.16 18.85
C HIS A 97 12.70 -9.25 19.90
N SER A 98 12.74 -10.30 20.74
CA SER A 98 11.80 -10.52 21.85
C SER A 98 10.35 -10.59 21.41
N LEU A 99 10.05 -11.49 20.48
CA LEU A 99 8.73 -11.61 19.84
C LEU A 99 8.34 -10.38 19.01
N GLY A 100 9.32 -9.74 18.37
CA GLY A 100 9.15 -8.45 17.69
C GLY A 100 8.33 -8.54 16.39
N LEU A 101 7.94 -7.37 15.89
CA LEU A 101 7.18 -7.22 14.65
C LEU A 101 7.99 -6.45 13.59
N VAL A 102 7.88 -6.85 12.32
CA VAL A 102 8.47 -6.11 11.18
C VAL A 102 7.35 -5.71 10.22
N GLY A 103 7.34 -4.43 9.84
CA GLY A 103 6.48 -3.94 8.77
C GLY A 103 7.15 -4.15 7.41
N HIS A 104 6.42 -4.69 6.44
CA HIS A 104 6.83 -4.80 5.04
C HIS A 104 5.93 -3.90 4.21
N ILE A 105 6.51 -2.89 3.57
CA ILE A 105 5.79 -1.96 2.71
C ILE A 105 5.80 -2.50 1.29
N GLU A 106 4.62 -2.73 0.73
CA GLU A 106 4.41 -3.37 -0.56
C GLU A 106 3.48 -2.55 -1.45
N ASP A 107 3.46 -2.87 -2.75
CA ASP A 107 2.47 -2.43 -3.73
C ASP A 107 2.25 -0.90 -3.79
N ILE A 108 3.33 -0.13 -3.69
CA ILE A 108 3.31 1.33 -3.78
C ILE A 108 3.08 1.76 -5.23
N ALA A 109 1.91 2.35 -5.49
CA ALA A 109 1.54 2.85 -6.81
C ALA A 109 0.83 4.19 -6.73
N VAL A 110 1.10 5.07 -7.70
CA VAL A 110 0.39 6.34 -7.90
C VAL A 110 0.09 6.50 -9.38
N ALA A 111 -1.18 6.76 -9.70
CA ALA A 111 -1.63 6.96 -11.07
C ALA A 111 -0.76 8.01 -11.80
N LYS A 112 -0.42 7.76 -13.07
CA LYS A 112 0.58 8.55 -13.81
C LYS A 112 0.25 10.04 -13.87
N ASP A 113 -1.03 10.39 -14.03
CA ASP A 113 -1.54 11.77 -14.03
C ASP A 113 -1.57 12.43 -12.64
N GLN A 114 -1.22 11.69 -11.60
CA GLN A 114 -1.25 12.10 -10.19
C GLN A 114 0.14 12.08 -9.54
N GLN A 115 1.16 11.64 -10.28
CA GLN A 115 2.56 11.67 -9.84
C GLN A 115 3.08 13.11 -9.70
N GLY A 116 4.15 13.29 -8.91
CA GLY A 116 4.72 14.62 -8.62
C GLY A 116 3.95 15.45 -7.57
N LYS A 117 2.74 15.03 -7.16
CA LYS A 117 1.90 15.70 -6.15
C LYS A 117 2.19 15.29 -4.70
N LYS A 118 3.34 14.64 -4.45
CA LYS A 118 3.75 14.07 -3.15
C LYS A 118 2.82 12.98 -2.58
N LEU A 119 1.88 12.44 -3.35
CA LEU A 119 0.96 11.39 -2.88
C LEU A 119 1.71 10.12 -2.44
N GLY A 120 2.69 9.67 -3.22
CA GLY A 120 3.53 8.52 -2.86
C GLY A 120 4.26 8.72 -1.52
N LEU A 121 4.80 9.93 -1.28
CA LEU A 121 5.43 10.27 0.00
C LEU A 121 4.42 10.16 1.16
N ARG A 122 3.17 10.62 0.97
CA ARG A 122 2.13 10.51 2.00
C ARG A 122 1.73 9.06 2.26
N ILE A 123 1.68 8.22 1.23
CA ILE A 123 1.43 6.78 1.37
C ILE A 123 2.52 6.16 2.25
N ILE A 124 3.80 6.37 1.95
CA ILE A 124 4.91 5.83 2.76
C ILE A 124 4.84 6.31 4.21
N GLN A 125 4.64 7.62 4.43
CA GLN A 125 4.53 8.19 5.78
C GLN A 125 3.35 7.61 6.57
N ALA A 126 2.23 7.33 5.90
CA ALA A 126 1.08 6.73 6.53
C ALA A 126 1.31 5.26 6.91
N LEU A 127 1.93 4.48 6.02
CA LEU A 127 2.26 3.08 6.28
C LEU A 127 3.29 2.95 7.40
N ASP A 128 4.32 3.80 7.41
CA ASP A 128 5.34 3.80 8.46
C ASP A 128 4.75 4.17 9.83
N PHE A 129 3.83 5.15 9.86
CA PHE A 129 3.07 5.48 11.08
C PHE A 129 2.24 4.29 11.58
N ILE A 130 1.56 3.55 10.68
CA ILE A 130 0.80 2.37 11.07
C ILE A 130 1.75 1.33 11.66
N ALA A 131 2.89 1.05 11.01
CA ALA A 131 3.88 0.07 11.46
C ALA A 131 4.38 0.40 12.87
N GLU A 132 4.80 1.64 13.12
CA GLU A 132 5.22 2.08 14.45
C GLU A 132 4.09 1.92 15.47
N LYS A 133 2.87 2.37 15.12
CA LYS A 133 1.72 2.36 16.02
C LYS A 133 1.27 0.96 16.44
N VAL A 134 1.44 -0.04 15.58
CA VAL A 134 1.12 -1.44 15.88
C VAL A 134 2.29 -2.20 16.52
N GLY A 135 3.44 -1.53 16.72
CA GLY A 135 4.57 -2.06 17.48
C GLY A 135 5.67 -2.70 16.63
N CYS A 136 5.74 -2.43 15.33
CA CYS A 136 6.88 -2.83 14.52
C CYS A 136 8.15 -2.13 14.99
N TYR A 137 9.23 -2.88 15.16
CA TYR A 137 10.53 -2.30 15.52
C TYR A 137 11.26 -1.70 14.31
N LYS A 138 10.78 -2.00 13.10
CA LYS A 138 11.21 -1.39 11.83
C LYS A 138 10.18 -1.64 10.72
N SER A 139 10.23 -0.80 9.71
CA SER A 139 9.62 -1.03 8.40
C SER A 139 10.73 -1.32 7.37
N ILE A 140 10.49 -2.23 6.44
CA ILE A 140 11.37 -2.52 5.30
C ILE A 140 10.57 -2.55 3.99
N LEU A 141 11.27 -2.39 2.89
CA LEU A 141 10.76 -2.50 1.52
C LEU A 141 11.94 -2.76 0.59
N ASP A 142 11.64 -3.33 -0.58
CA ASP A 142 12.58 -3.47 -1.67
C ASP A 142 12.29 -2.44 -2.76
N CYS A 143 13.33 -1.98 -3.46
CA CYS A 143 13.18 -1.01 -4.53
C CYS A 143 14.30 -1.12 -5.57
N SER A 144 14.01 -0.68 -6.79
CA SER A 144 15.01 -0.52 -7.84
C SER A 144 15.93 0.69 -7.58
N GLU A 145 17.13 0.67 -8.15
CA GLU A 145 18.07 1.80 -8.07
C GLU A 145 17.45 3.11 -8.57
N ALA A 146 16.59 3.05 -9.60
CA ALA A 146 15.90 4.21 -10.15
C ALA A 146 14.98 4.92 -9.14
N ASN A 147 14.43 4.16 -8.18
CA ASN A 147 13.48 4.66 -7.19
C ASN A 147 14.10 4.83 -5.79
N GLU A 148 15.34 4.39 -5.57
CA GLU A 148 16.02 4.52 -4.27
C GLU A 148 16.00 5.96 -3.74
N GLY A 149 16.25 6.95 -4.60
CA GLY A 149 16.22 8.36 -4.23
C GLY A 149 14.86 8.87 -3.73
N PHE A 150 13.75 8.24 -4.14
CA PHE A 150 12.43 8.53 -3.59
C PHE A 150 12.30 8.00 -2.15
N TYR A 151 12.73 6.77 -1.89
CA TYR A 151 12.67 6.18 -0.56
C TYR A 151 13.60 6.86 0.44
N VAL A 152 14.78 7.33 0.00
CA VAL A 152 15.65 8.19 0.81
C VAL A 152 14.93 9.47 1.24
N LYS A 153 14.19 10.13 0.33
CA LYS A 153 13.38 11.31 0.66
C LYS A 153 12.22 11.00 1.62
N CYS A 154 11.79 9.74 1.69
CA CYS A 154 10.79 9.27 2.65
C CYS A 154 11.38 8.93 4.03
N GLY A 155 12.71 9.00 4.21
CA GLY A 155 13.40 8.70 5.47
C GLY A 155 13.96 7.28 5.56
N PHE A 156 13.83 6.48 4.51
CA PHE A 156 14.43 5.15 4.44
C PHE A 156 15.92 5.23 4.08
N ARG A 157 16.65 4.14 4.36
CA ARG A 157 18.06 3.99 3.98
C ARG A 157 18.30 2.60 3.43
N ARG A 158 19.27 2.45 2.52
CA ARG A 158 19.71 1.14 2.03
C ARG A 158 20.15 0.26 3.20
N ALA A 159 19.61 -0.97 3.28
CA ALA A 159 19.82 -1.89 4.40
C ALA A 159 20.19 -3.32 3.98
N GLY A 160 20.21 -3.63 2.67
CA GLY A 160 20.50 -4.96 2.15
C GLY A 160 20.34 -5.02 0.64
N LEU A 161 20.36 -6.23 0.09
CA LEU A 161 20.07 -6.54 -1.30
C LEU A 161 18.85 -7.44 -1.35
N GLU A 162 17.88 -7.11 -2.21
CA GLU A 162 16.80 -8.00 -2.58
C GLU A 162 17.36 -9.15 -3.43
N MET A 163 16.93 -10.37 -3.15
CA MET A 163 17.28 -11.56 -3.92
C MET A 163 16.00 -12.28 -4.31
N ALA A 164 15.81 -12.57 -5.60
CA ALA A 164 14.61 -13.23 -6.11
C ALA A 164 14.94 -14.56 -6.80
N HIS A 165 14.08 -15.56 -6.59
CA HIS A 165 14.06 -16.81 -7.35
C HIS A 165 12.64 -17.04 -7.86
N TYR A 166 12.44 -16.84 -9.16
CA TYR A 166 11.14 -16.98 -9.82
C TYR A 166 10.90 -18.44 -10.22
N TYR A 167 9.73 -18.99 -9.88
CA TYR A 167 9.35 -20.37 -10.24
C TYR A 167 8.71 -20.42 -11.64
N GLU A 168 8.95 -21.49 -12.41
CA GLU A 168 8.41 -21.62 -13.77
C GLU A 168 6.87 -21.71 -13.77
N GLY A 169 6.22 -20.69 -14.36
CA GLY A 169 4.76 -20.55 -14.45
C GLY A 169 4.33 -19.11 -14.77
N ASP A 170 5.11 -18.12 -14.31
CA ASP A 170 4.85 -16.68 -14.50
C ASP A 170 5.55 -16.11 -15.73
N LYS A 171 5.29 -16.66 -16.92
CA LYS A 171 5.64 -15.96 -18.18
C LYS A 171 4.62 -14.86 -18.48
N SER A 172 4.53 -13.85 -17.63
CA SER A 172 4.21 -12.49 -18.08
C SER A 172 5.53 -11.74 -18.21
N LYS A 173 5.92 -11.51 -19.47
CA LYS A 173 7.14 -10.82 -19.87
C LYS A 173 7.34 -9.55 -19.03
N ALA A 174 8.41 -9.51 -18.24
CA ALA A 174 8.97 -8.25 -17.75
C ALA A 174 9.28 -7.38 -18.98
N SER A 175 8.61 -6.23 -19.06
CA SER A 175 8.96 -5.11 -19.93
C SER A 175 9.65 -4.04 -19.11
#